data_AF-A0A257GQL3-F1
#
_entry.id   AF-A0A257GQL3-F1
#
_cell.length_a   1.000
_cell.length_b   1.000
_cell.length_c   1.000
_cell.angle_alpha   90.00
_cell.angle_beta   90.00
_cell.angle_gamma   90.00
#
_symmetry.space_group_name_H-M   'P 1'
#
loop_
_entity.id
_entity.type
_entity.pdbx_description
1 polymer ?
#
loop_
_entity_poly.entity_id
_entity_poly.type
_entity_poly.pdbx_seq_one_letter_code
_entity_poly.pdbx_strand_id
1 'polypeptide(L)' 'MAKAMAFARLSKIEGRNRAQITLCVPDEDGREIDVLLPQPYPVTAQIKGAIKAMQGVVMVEEV' A
#
# COMPACT_ATOMS: atom_id res chain seq x y z
N MET A 1 12.17 -13.53 1.17
CA MET A 1 10.86 -14.24 1.03
C MET A 1 9.94 -13.84 2.18
N ALA A 2 8.75 -13.32 1.87
CA ALA A 2 7.65 -12.91 2.77
C ALA A 2 7.73 -11.53 3.46
N LYS A 3 7.63 -10.45 2.69
CA LYS A 3 7.02 -9.18 3.16
C LYS A 3 5.81 -8.72 2.32
N ALA A 4 5.18 -9.67 1.60
CA ALA A 4 3.95 -9.45 0.81
C ALA A 4 2.65 -9.62 1.62
N MET A 5 2.71 -9.86 2.92
CA MET A 5 1.53 -10.19 3.75
C MET A 5 0.98 -8.96 4.50
N ALA A 6 0.34 -8.04 3.80
CA ALA A 6 -0.56 -7.06 4.43
C ALA A 6 -1.86 -6.82 3.65
N PHE A 7 -1.86 -7.03 2.32
CA PHE A 7 -2.95 -6.58 1.46
C PHE A 7 -4.11 -7.56 1.29
N ALA A 8 -3.94 -8.84 1.65
CA ALA A 8 -5.02 -9.84 1.56
C ALA A 8 -6.22 -9.51 2.46
N ARG A 9 -6.04 -8.65 3.48
CA ARG A 9 -7.11 -8.16 4.35
C ARG A 9 -7.80 -6.90 3.83
N LEU A 10 -7.14 -6.12 2.97
CA LEU A 10 -7.67 -4.86 2.44
C LEU A 10 -8.73 -5.07 1.36
N SER A 11 -8.68 -6.19 0.62
CA SER A 11 -9.70 -6.52 -0.39
C SER A 11 -11.09 -6.75 0.19
N LYS A 12 -11.18 -7.12 1.48
CA LYS A 12 -12.45 -7.36 2.20
C LYS A 12 -13.04 -6.09 2.84
N ILE A 13 -12.34 -4.96 2.78
CA ILE A 13 -12.83 -3.71 3.35
C ILE A 13 -13.76 -3.07 2.32
N GLU A 14 -15.02 -2.85 2.71
CA GLU A 14 -15.98 -2.09 1.92
C GLU A 14 -15.71 -0.59 2.07
N GLY A 15 -15.78 0.14 0.97
CA GLY A 15 -15.57 1.59 0.96
C GLY A 15 -15.89 2.18 -0.41
N ARG A 16 -16.60 3.31 -0.44
CA ARG A 16 -17.00 3.99 -1.68
C ARG A 16 -15.83 4.64 -2.41
N ASN A 17 -14.81 5.08 -1.68
CA ASN A 17 -13.63 5.73 -2.26
C ASN A 17 -12.51 4.71 -2.44
N ARG A 18 -12.35 4.20 -3.66
CA ARG A 18 -11.29 3.26 -4.04
C ARG A 18 -10.37 3.93 -5.04
N ALA A 19 -9.06 3.76 -4.86
CA ALA A 19 -8.07 4.28 -5.79
C ALA A 19 -7.05 3.20 -6.14
N GLN A 20 -6.40 3.39 -7.29
CA GLN A 20 -5.22 2.63 -7.65
C GLN A 20 -4.06 3.05 -6.74
N ILE A 21 -3.34 2.08 -6.20
CA ILE A 21 -2.23 2.34 -5.26
C ILE A 21 -0.93 1.88 -5.91
N THR A 22 0.09 2.74 -5.89
CA THR A 22 1.46 2.43 -6.26
C THR A 22 2.32 2.44 -5.01
N LEU A 23 3.18 1.44 -4.84
CA LEU A 23 4.09 1.31 -3.70
C LEU A 23 5.54 1.43 -4.17
N CYS A 24 6.32 2.36 -3.59
CA CYS A 24 7.78 2.33 -3.72
C CYS A 24 8.35 1.32 -2.72
N VAL A 25 8.98 0.25 -3.21
CA VAL A 25 9.64 -0.77 -2.37
C VAL A 25 11.05 -1.05 -2.88
N PRO A 26 12.02 -1.36 -2.00
CA PRO A 26 13.33 -1.81 -2.45
C PRO A 26 13.24 -3.23 -3.05
N ASP A 27 13.87 -3.43 -4.21
CA ASP A 27 14.13 -4.73 -4.84
C ASP A 27 15.31 -5.44 -4.17
N GLU A 28 15.63 -6.67 -4.60
CA GLU A 28 16.70 -7.50 -4.01
C GLU A 28 18.09 -6.83 -4.05
N ASP A 29 18.34 -5.97 -5.04
CA ASP A 29 19.56 -5.16 -5.17
C ASP A 29 19.52 -3.85 -4.36
N GLY A 30 18.47 -3.61 -3.57
CA GLY A 30 18.27 -2.37 -2.81
C GLY A 30 17.83 -1.17 -3.64
N ARG A 31 17.48 -1.38 -4.92
CA ARG A 31 16.92 -0.34 -5.80
C ARG A 31 15.46 -0.12 -5.49
N GLU A 32 15.00 1.12 -5.45
CA GLU A 32 13.58 1.41 -5.29
C GLU A 32 12.83 1.12 -6.60
N ILE A 33 11.76 0.34 -6.52
CA ILE A 33 10.87 0.01 -7.64
C ILE A 33 9.43 0.37 -7.27
N ASP A 34 8.67 0.78 -8.29
CA ASP A 34 7.25 1.09 -8.15
C ASP A 34 6.41 -0.15 -8.47
N VAL A 35 5.61 -0.58 -7.49
CA VAL A 35 4.71 -1.72 -7.61
C VAL A 35 3.27 -1.23 -7.61
N LEU A 36 2.61 -1.38 -8.76
CA LEU A 36 1.18 -1.12 -8.88
C LEU A 36 0.40 -2.27 -8.24
N LEU A 37 -0.51 -1.96 -7.32
CA LEU A 37 -1.42 -2.96 -6.80
C LEU A 37 -2.40 -3.43 -7.90
N PRO A 38 -2.75 -4.73 -7.93
CA PRO A 38 -3.46 -5.33 -9.07
C PRO A 38 -4.90 -4.83 -9.24
N GLN A 39 -5.47 -4.20 -8.22
CA GLN A 39 -6.82 -3.67 -8.23
C GLN A 39 -6.92 -2.41 -7.36
N PRO A 40 -7.92 -1.55 -7.57
CA PRO A 40 -8.19 -0.44 -6.67
C PRO A 40 -8.54 -0.92 -5.26
N TYR A 41 -7.99 -0.26 -4.25
CA TYR A 41 -8.26 -0.54 -2.83
C TYR A 41 -8.95 0.65 -2.16
N PRO A 42 -9.73 0.43 -1.09
CA PRO A 42 -10.35 1.52 -0.35
C PRO A 42 -9.28 2.46 0.22
N VAL A 43 -9.46 3.76 0.01
CA VAL A 43 -8.60 4.82 0.56
C VAL A 43 -9.39 5.57 1.61
N THR A 44 -9.31 5.09 2.84
CA THR A 44 -9.90 5.74 4.01
C THR A 44 -8.80 6.39 4.86
N ALA A 45 -9.16 7.36 5.70
CA ALA A 45 -8.21 7.96 6.65
C ALA A 45 -7.58 6.91 7.58
N GLN A 46 -8.35 5.90 7.99
CA GLN A 46 -7.85 4.79 8.80
C GLN A 46 -6.81 3.95 8.04
N ILE A 47 -7.05 3.65 6.77
CA ILE A 47 -6.11 2.88 5.94
C ILE A 47 -4.83 3.68 5.71
N LYS A 48 -4.94 4.98 5.36
CA LYS A 48 -3.78 5.88 5.23
C LYS A 48 -2.97 5.95 6.52
N GLY A 49 -3.64 6.09 7.66
CA GLY A 49 -3.01 6.09 8.98
C GLY A 49 -2.31 4.76 9.31
N ALA A 50 -2.95 3.63 9.00
CA ALA A 50 -2.37 2.31 9.21
C ALA A 50 -1.11 2.09 8.36
N ILE A 51 -1.11 2.51 7.08
CA ILE A 51 0.05 2.43 6.20
C ILE A 51 1.19 3.30 6.74
N LYS A 52 0.92 4.55 7.13
CA LYS A 52 1.92 5.46 7.71
C LYS A 52 2.52 4.94 9.03
N ALA A 53 1.77 4.15 9.79
CA ALA A 53 2.25 3.53 11.03
C ALA A 53 3.10 2.26 10.79
N MET A 54 3.17 1.74 9.56
CA MET A 54 4.01 0.58 9.26
C MET A 54 5.49 0.96 9.27
N GLN A 55 6.30 0.12 9.92
CA GLN A 55 7.74 0.34 10.03
C GLN A 55 8.41 0.32 8.64
N GLY A 56 9.07 1.42 8.29
CA GLY A 56 9.72 1.63 6.99
C GLY A 56 8.90 2.45 5.99
N VAL A 57 7.66 2.86 6.32
CA VAL A 57 6.90 3.79 5.49
C VAL A 57 7.31 5.23 5.84
N VAL A 58 7.97 5.89 4.91
CA VAL A 58 8.44 7.27 5.07
C VAL A 58 7.35 8.28 4.73
N MET A 59 6.56 8.00 3.67
CA MET A 59 5.59 8.94 3.14
C MET A 59 4.40 8.23 2.48
N VAL A 60 3.23 8.87 2.49
CA VAL A 60 2.01 8.44 1.80
C VAL A 60 1.39 9.69 1.15
N GLU A 61 1.28 9.69 -0.17
CA GLU A 61 0.75 10.81 -0.97
C GLU A 61 -0.48 10.38 -1.77
N GLU A 62 -1.37 11.33 -2.01
CA GLU A 62 -2.49 11.20 -2.95
C GLU A 62 -2.10 11.94 -4.23
N VAL A 63 -2.08 11.24 -5.37
CA VAL A 63 -1.76 11.78 -6.69
C VAL A 63 -3.01 12.08 -7.50
#